data_AF-A0A9D4HD59-F1
#
_entry.id   AF-A0A9D4HD59-F1
#
_cell.length_a   1.000
_cell.length_b   1.000
_cell.length_c   1.000
_cell.angle_alpha   90.00
_cell.angle_beta   90.00
_cell.angle_gamma   90.00
#
_symmetry.space_group_name_H-M   'P 1'
#
loop_
_entity.id
_entity.type
_entity.pdbx_description
1 polymer ?
#
loop_
_entity_poly.entity_id
_entity_poly.type
_entity_poly.pdbx_seq_one_letter_code
_entity_poly.pdbx_strand_id
1 'polypeptide(L)'
;MSVGIPSAVLAAGWIPFVIVIVLILVFSGVYVLYYTSRKDREWSSVISAVISMSVALMTMALIPVDVFLVSFMKTSNGTFKDWAQNNDTRQSLEQSVLVGYYTMYGLITFCLFMLLPFMYFYYEEREEEATCKTRFCGALKYSVAFFVMMFVLLLIGALVHTKQVANQNNSTSEIEKLAGLFDMESNWVENSLSLVMSVISLLGLLIVVIYTVSDECHQSVRPPDCGHIHCK
;
A
#
# COMPACT_ATOMS: atom_id res chain seq x y z
N MET A 1 8.45 0.02 -40.12
CA MET A 1 8.67 -1.40 -39.81
C MET A 1 8.53 -1.53 -38.30
N SER A 2 7.48 -2.19 -37.81
CA SER A 2 7.38 -2.49 -36.39
C SER A 2 8.46 -3.50 -36.06
N VAL A 3 9.55 -3.03 -35.46
CA VAL A 3 10.50 -3.92 -34.80
C VAL A 3 9.75 -4.49 -33.60
N GLY A 4 9.12 -5.64 -33.80
CA GLY A 4 8.47 -6.38 -32.73
C GLY A 4 9.51 -6.72 -31.67
N ILE A 5 9.15 -6.52 -30.40
CA ILE A 5 9.99 -6.86 -29.26
C ILE A 5 10.38 -8.34 -29.41
N PRO A 6 11.68 -8.69 -29.43
CA PRO A 6 12.08 -10.09 -29.50
C PRO A 6 11.46 -10.83 -28.31
N SER A 7 10.78 -11.96 -28.56
CA SER A 7 10.11 -12.74 -27.51
C SER A 7 11.05 -13.14 -26.37
N ALA A 8 12.35 -13.30 -26.67
CA ALA A 8 13.40 -13.53 -25.69
C ALA A 8 13.59 -12.36 -24.71
N VAL A 9 13.48 -11.11 -25.18
CA VAL A 9 13.60 -9.91 -24.34
C VAL A 9 12.37 -9.78 -23.43
N LEU A 10 11.18 -10.09 -23.97
CA LEU A 10 9.95 -10.11 -23.19
C LEU A 10 10.00 -11.19 -22.10
N ALA A 11 10.38 -12.42 -22.45
CA ALA A 11 10.54 -13.50 -21.48
C ALA A 11 11.57 -13.16 -20.39
N ALA A 12 12.74 -12.65 -20.78
CA ALA A 12 13.79 -12.26 -19.83
C ALA A 12 13.35 -11.14 -18.88
N GLY A 13 12.46 -10.24 -19.31
CA GLY A 13 11.92 -9.17 -18.46
C GLY A 13 10.83 -9.65 -17.49
N TRP A 14 9.91 -10.51 -17.93
CA TRP A 14 8.73 -10.90 -17.14
C TRP A 14 8.97 -12.08 -16.19
N ILE A 15 9.89 -12.99 -16.51
CA ILE A 15 10.21 -14.15 -15.66
C ILE A 15 10.65 -13.73 -14.24
N PRO A 16 11.64 -12.83 -14.04
CA PRO A 16 12.05 -12.44 -12.69
C PRO A 16 10.90 -11.77 -11.91
N PHE A 17 10.02 -11.04 -12.59
CA PHE A 17 8.86 -10.40 -11.96
C PHE A 17 7.88 -11.43 -11.38
N VAL A 18 7.51 -12.44 -12.16
CA VAL A 18 6.62 -13.52 -11.70
C VAL A 18 7.26 -14.29 -10.54
N ILE A 19 8.56 -14.57 -10.62
CA ILE A 19 9.29 -15.27 -9.55
C ILE A 19 9.24 -14.46 -8.24
N VAL A 20 9.52 -13.15 -8.30
CA VAL A 20 9.48 -12.28 -7.12
C VAL A 20 8.07 -12.24 -6.51
N ILE A 21 7.02 -12.12 -7.31
CA ILE A 21 5.63 -12.14 -6.82
C ILE A 21 5.30 -13.46 -6.12
N VAL A 22 5.65 -14.60 -6.74
CA VAL A 22 5.38 -15.92 -6.16
C VAL A 22 6.14 -16.08 -4.84
N LEU A 23 7.41 -15.67 -4.77
CA LEU A 23 8.19 -15.71 -3.54
C LEU A 23 7.57 -14.86 -2.43
N ILE A 24 7.06 -13.68 -2.76
CA ILE A 24 6.38 -12.79 -1.80
C ILE A 24 5.09 -13.44 -1.28
N LEU A 25 4.27 -14.03 -2.15
CA LEU A 25 3.03 -14.71 -1.74
C LEU A 25 3.32 -15.92 -0.84
N VAL A 26 4.33 -16.72 -1.18
CA VAL A 26 4.76 -17.86 -0.36
C VAL A 26 5.32 -17.37 0.98
N PHE A 27 6.22 -16.38 0.97
CA PHE A 27 6.83 -15.84 2.18
C PHE A 27 5.79 -15.22 3.11
N SER A 28 4.89 -14.39 2.58
CA SER A 28 3.80 -13.77 3.35
C SER A 28 2.88 -14.81 3.98
N GLY A 29 2.46 -15.82 3.19
CA GLY A 29 1.62 -16.91 3.68
C GLY A 29 2.32 -17.72 4.78
N VAL A 30 3.57 -18.11 4.58
CA VAL A 30 4.36 -18.85 5.58
C VAL A 30 4.59 -18.01 6.83
N TYR A 31 4.95 -16.74 6.70
CA TYR A 31 5.21 -15.82 7.80
C TYR A 31 3.99 -15.71 8.73
N VAL A 32 2.81 -15.47 8.17
CA VAL A 32 1.58 -15.33 8.97
C VAL A 32 1.14 -16.68 9.56
N LEU A 33 1.25 -17.77 8.80
CA LEU A 33 0.92 -19.12 9.30
C LEU A 33 1.87 -19.57 10.41
N TYR A 34 3.13 -19.12 10.39
CA TYR A 34 4.13 -19.42 11.40
C TYR A 34 3.93 -18.61 12.69
N TYR A 35 3.68 -17.30 12.58
CA TYR A 35 3.50 -16.42 13.74
C TYR A 35 2.10 -16.47 14.36
N THR A 36 1.09 -16.99 13.65
CA THR A 36 -0.25 -17.18 14.23
C THR A 36 -0.26 -18.45 15.09
N SER A 37 -0.34 -18.29 16.41
CA SER A 37 -0.50 -19.41 17.35
C SER A 37 -1.73 -20.26 17.01
N ARG A 38 -1.56 -21.58 16.92
CA ARG A 38 -2.64 -22.54 16.58
C ARG A 38 -3.85 -22.50 17.51
N LYS A 39 -3.73 -21.88 18.70
CA LYS A 39 -4.69 -22.04 19.79
C LYS A 39 -5.84 -21.01 19.76
N ASP A 40 -5.65 -19.84 19.14
CA ASP A 40 -6.64 -18.75 19.05
C ASP A 40 -6.85 -18.27 17.61
N ARG A 41 -6.77 -19.21 16.65
CA ARG A 41 -6.70 -18.89 15.23
C ARG A 41 -8.07 -18.54 14.64
N GLU A 42 -8.43 -17.27 14.72
CA GLU A 42 -9.61 -16.74 14.06
C GLU A 42 -9.34 -16.42 12.59
N TRP A 43 -10.10 -17.06 11.70
CA TRP A 43 -9.84 -17.04 10.26
C TRP A 43 -9.96 -15.64 9.66
N SER A 44 -10.85 -14.77 10.17
CA SER A 44 -11.04 -13.41 9.67
C SER A 44 -9.79 -12.54 9.88
N SER A 45 -9.25 -12.55 11.10
CA SER A 45 -8.05 -11.78 11.45
C SER A 45 -6.84 -12.28 10.67
N VAL A 46 -6.65 -13.60 10.59
CA VAL A 46 -5.54 -14.21 9.85
C VAL A 46 -5.58 -13.86 8.36
N ILE A 47 -6.74 -14.00 7.71
CA ILE A 47 -6.86 -13.67 6.28
C ILE A 47 -6.54 -12.19 6.06
N SER A 48 -7.02 -11.32 6.95
CA SER A 48 -6.78 -9.88 6.83
C SER A 48 -5.30 -9.51 6.98
N ALA A 49 -4.60 -10.16 7.91
CA ALA A 49 -3.17 -10.01 8.11
C ALA A 49 -2.35 -10.57 6.94
N VAL A 50 -2.73 -11.72 6.37
CA VAL A 50 -2.09 -12.27 5.16
C VAL A 50 -2.22 -11.30 4.00
N ILE A 51 -3.42 -10.77 3.76
CA ILE A 51 -3.66 -9.86 2.63
C ILE A 51 -2.86 -8.57 2.81
N SER A 52 -2.96 -7.92 3.97
CA SER A 52 -2.27 -6.65 4.23
C SER A 52 -0.74 -6.80 4.17
N MET A 53 -0.20 -7.88 4.75
CA MET A 53 1.22 -8.17 4.70
C MET A 53 1.70 -8.46 3.27
N SER A 54 0.91 -9.21 2.48
CA SER A 54 1.24 -9.50 1.09
C SER A 54 1.30 -8.22 0.25
N VAL A 55 0.32 -7.33 0.41
CA VAL A 55 0.28 -6.04 -0.30
C VAL A 55 1.45 -5.14 0.11
N ALA A 56 1.79 -5.10 1.39
CA ALA A 56 2.94 -4.32 1.88
C ALA A 56 4.27 -4.82 1.29
N LEU A 57 4.50 -6.13 1.31
CA LEU A 57 5.71 -6.75 0.74
C LEU A 57 5.77 -6.56 -0.77
N MET A 58 4.64 -6.67 -1.47
CA MET A 58 4.56 -6.44 -2.91
C MET A 58 4.90 -4.98 -3.27
N THR A 59 4.45 -4.02 -2.46
CA THR A 59 4.79 -2.60 -2.64
C THR A 59 6.27 -2.34 -2.42
N MET A 60 6.86 -2.92 -1.38
CA MET A 60 8.31 -2.80 -1.14
C MET A 60 9.14 -3.42 -2.27
N ALA A 61 8.68 -4.53 -2.84
CA ALA A 61 9.34 -5.19 -3.96
C ALA A 61 9.19 -4.45 -5.31
N LEU A 62 8.25 -3.50 -5.40
CA LEU A 62 8.06 -2.71 -6.62
C LEU A 62 9.25 -1.77 -6.89
N ILE A 63 9.90 -1.28 -5.82
CA ILE A 63 11.08 -0.40 -5.91
C ILE A 63 12.27 -1.11 -6.62
N PRO A 64 12.74 -2.30 -6.19
CA PRO A 64 13.81 -2.98 -6.90
C PRO A 64 13.40 -3.42 -8.32
N VAL A 65 12.12 -3.70 -8.57
CA VAL A 65 11.61 -4.00 -9.93
C VAL A 65 11.74 -2.78 -10.85
N ASP A 66 11.40 -1.60 -10.37
CA ASP A 66 11.54 -0.34 -11.10
C ASP A 66 13.02 -0.07 -11.47
N VAL A 67 13.90 -0.16 -10.48
CA VAL A 67 15.36 -0.03 -10.69
C VAL A 67 15.87 -1.06 -11.71
N PHE A 68 15.41 -2.31 -11.61
CA PHE A 68 15.76 -3.35 -12.57
C PHE A 68 15.25 -3.04 -13.98
N LEU A 69 14.00 -2.59 -14.13
CA LEU A 69 13.41 -2.31 -15.44
C LEU A 69 14.14 -1.16 -16.14
N VAL A 70 14.43 -0.09 -15.42
CA VAL A 70 15.22 1.04 -15.95
C VAL A 70 16.63 0.59 -16.35
N SER A 71 17.23 -0.30 -15.55
CA SER A 71 18.53 -0.88 -15.87
C SER A 71 18.47 -1.80 -17.10
N PHE A 72 17.41 -2.60 -17.23
CA PHE A 72 17.22 -3.54 -18.33
C PHE A 72 17.10 -2.86 -19.69
N MET A 73 16.55 -1.64 -19.72
CA MET A 73 16.45 -0.81 -20.93
C MET A 73 17.80 -0.20 -21.36
N LYS A 74 18.77 -0.11 -20.44
CA LYS A 74 20.09 0.46 -20.69
C LYS A 74 21.13 -0.62 -20.99
N THR A 75 22.13 -0.24 -21.77
CA THR A 75 23.33 -1.03 -22.05
C THR A 75 24.44 -0.63 -21.07
N SER A 76 25.49 -1.43 -20.92
CA SER A 76 26.65 -1.10 -20.07
C SER A 76 27.33 0.23 -20.42
N ASN A 77 27.15 0.73 -21.65
CA ASN A 77 27.68 2.01 -22.13
C ASN A 77 26.74 3.20 -21.80
N GLY A 78 25.65 2.99 -21.07
CA GLY A 78 24.66 4.02 -20.73
C GLY A 78 23.66 4.34 -21.83
N THR A 79 23.83 3.79 -23.04
CA THR A 79 22.91 3.95 -24.17
C THR A 79 21.71 3.01 -24.07
N PHE A 80 20.56 3.42 -24.61
CA PHE A 80 19.39 2.54 -24.71
C PHE A 80 19.64 1.42 -25.72
N LYS A 81 19.14 0.22 -25.41
CA LYS A 81 19.17 -0.92 -26.34
C LYS A 81 18.32 -0.63 -27.58
N ASP A 82 18.60 -1.28 -28.71
CA ASP A 82 17.93 -1.02 -29.99
C ASP A 82 16.40 -1.18 -29.92
N TRP A 83 15.90 -2.13 -29.12
CA TRP A 83 14.46 -2.31 -28.89
C TRP A 83 13.84 -1.21 -27.99
N ALA A 84 14.66 -0.56 -27.16
CA ALA A 84 14.27 0.51 -26.24
C ALA A 84 14.58 1.91 -26.80
N GLN A 85 15.16 2.05 -27.99
CA GLN A 85 15.38 3.37 -28.60
C GLN A 85 14.08 4.05 -29.02
N ASN A 86 13.03 3.26 -29.30
CA ASN A 86 11.71 3.78 -29.63
C ASN A 86 11.04 4.39 -28.39
N ASN A 87 10.65 5.66 -28.49
CA ASN A 87 9.99 6.38 -27.40
C ASN A 87 8.66 5.72 -26.99
N ASP A 88 7.90 5.19 -27.94
CA ASP A 88 6.58 4.59 -27.67
C ASP A 88 6.68 3.35 -26.76
N THR A 89 7.70 2.51 -26.99
CA THR A 89 7.94 1.30 -26.17
C THR A 89 8.40 1.66 -24.77
N ARG A 90 9.23 2.69 -24.63
CA ARG A 90 9.66 3.21 -23.32
C ARG A 90 8.50 3.78 -22.52
N GLN A 91 7.70 4.63 -23.16
CA GLN A 91 6.52 5.22 -22.52
C GLN A 91 5.53 4.15 -22.06
N SER A 92 5.29 3.12 -22.87
CA SER A 92 4.40 2.01 -22.48
C SER A 92 4.89 1.27 -21.23
N LEU A 93 6.20 1.07 -21.08
CA LEU A 93 6.80 0.43 -19.91
C LEU A 93 6.76 1.34 -18.68
N GLU A 94 7.12 2.61 -18.83
CA GLU A 94 7.06 3.61 -17.75
C GLU A 94 5.63 3.77 -17.23
N GLN A 95 4.64 3.83 -18.13
CA GLN A 95 3.22 3.89 -17.77
C GLN A 95 2.76 2.63 -17.03
N SER A 96 3.21 1.44 -17.46
CA SER A 96 2.86 0.20 -16.76
C SER A 96 3.37 0.16 -15.32
N VAL A 97 4.58 0.67 -15.06
CA VAL A 97 5.15 0.73 -13.71
C VAL A 97 4.42 1.77 -12.85
N LEU A 98 4.14 2.94 -13.43
CA LEU A 98 3.41 4.03 -12.77
C LEU A 98 2.00 3.60 -12.36
N VAL A 99 1.26 2.93 -13.25
CA VAL A 99 -0.03 2.31 -12.92
C VAL A 99 0.11 1.26 -11.81
N GLY A 100 1.21 0.49 -11.82
CA GLY A 100 1.55 -0.44 -10.75
C GLY A 100 1.68 0.24 -9.39
N TYR A 101 2.43 1.35 -9.31
CA TYR A 101 2.59 2.13 -8.08
C TYR A 101 1.25 2.67 -7.55
N TYR A 102 0.42 3.27 -8.42
CA TYR A 102 -0.88 3.78 -8.00
C TYR A 102 -1.82 2.67 -7.55
N THR A 103 -1.79 1.51 -8.22
CA THR A 103 -2.57 0.34 -7.81
C THR A 103 -2.13 -0.16 -6.44
N MET A 104 -0.82 -0.28 -6.19
CA MET A 104 -0.30 -0.75 -4.91
C MET A 104 -0.59 0.23 -3.77
N TYR A 105 -0.41 1.53 -3.98
CA TYR A 105 -0.75 2.56 -2.99
C TYR A 105 -2.25 2.63 -2.70
N GLY A 106 -3.08 2.46 -3.73
CA GLY A 106 -4.53 2.31 -3.58
C GLY A 106 -4.89 1.06 -2.76
N LEU A 107 -4.26 -0.07 -3.03
CA LEU A 107 -4.46 -1.31 -2.28
C LEU A 107 -4.01 -1.19 -0.81
N ILE A 108 -2.90 -0.53 -0.52
CA ILE A 108 -2.47 -0.24 0.86
C ILE A 108 -3.54 0.61 1.57
N THR A 109 -3.96 1.71 0.95
CA THR A 109 -4.98 2.61 1.51
C THR A 109 -6.28 1.85 1.77
N PHE A 110 -6.72 1.04 0.81
CA PHE A 110 -7.88 0.16 0.95
C PHE A 110 -7.72 -0.84 2.11
N CYS A 111 -6.55 -1.49 2.21
CA CYS A 111 -6.30 -2.44 3.29
C CYS A 111 -6.37 -1.77 4.67
N LEU A 112 -5.83 -0.56 4.80
CA LEU A 112 -5.76 0.17 6.06
C LEU A 112 -7.08 0.78 6.50
N PHE A 113 -7.84 1.39 5.58
CA PHE A 113 -9.08 2.09 5.92
C PHE A 113 -10.34 1.22 5.79
N MET A 114 -10.33 0.22 4.92
CA MET A 114 -11.50 -0.63 4.73
C MET A 114 -11.28 -2.01 5.34
N LEU A 115 -10.26 -2.74 4.91
CA LEU A 115 -10.10 -4.15 5.25
C LEU A 115 -9.80 -4.38 6.75
N LEU A 116 -8.86 -3.62 7.33
CA LEU A 116 -8.50 -3.77 8.75
C LEU A 116 -9.63 -3.35 9.71
N PRO A 117 -10.25 -2.15 9.60
CA PRO A 117 -11.35 -1.78 10.47
C PRO A 117 -12.55 -2.70 10.31
N PHE A 118 -12.88 -3.11 9.08
CA PHE A 118 -13.95 -4.07 8.82
C PHE A 118 -13.71 -5.40 9.53
N MET A 119 -12.50 -5.96 9.43
CA MET A 119 -12.15 -7.23 10.06
C MET A 119 -12.08 -7.14 11.59
N TYR A 120 -11.71 -5.98 12.12
CA TYR A 120 -11.76 -5.69 13.55
C TYR A 120 -13.20 -5.72 14.09
N PHE A 121 -14.13 -4.94 13.51
CA PHE A 121 -15.53 -4.96 13.95
C PHE A 121 -16.18 -6.33 13.73
N TYR A 122 -15.88 -6.96 12.59
CA TYR A 122 -16.34 -8.31 12.33
C TYR A 122 -15.86 -9.30 13.40
N TYR A 123 -14.64 -9.15 13.93
CA TYR A 123 -14.13 -9.96 15.04
C TYR A 123 -14.84 -9.64 16.35
N GLU A 124 -15.05 -8.36 16.67
CA GLU A 124 -15.65 -7.92 17.94
C GLU A 124 -17.13 -8.34 18.07
N GLU A 125 -17.90 -8.32 16.98
CA GLU A 125 -19.33 -8.70 16.96
C GLU A 125 -19.58 -10.21 16.99
N ARG A 126 -18.58 -10.98 17.46
CA ARG A 126 -18.64 -12.43 17.63
C ARG A 126 -19.25 -12.78 18.99
N GLU A 127 -20.48 -12.33 19.25
CA GLU A 127 -21.33 -12.90 20.31
C GLU A 127 -22.15 -14.09 19.78
N GLU A 128 -22.42 -15.07 20.65
CA GLU A 128 -22.66 -16.49 20.34
C GLU A 128 -23.90 -16.83 19.47
N GLU A 129 -24.75 -15.87 19.09
CA GLU A 129 -26.06 -16.17 18.46
C GLU A 129 -26.34 -15.42 17.13
N ALA A 130 -25.37 -14.69 16.57
CA ALA A 130 -25.59 -13.86 15.37
C ALA A 130 -25.40 -14.63 14.03
N THR A 131 -26.41 -14.57 13.14
CA THR A 131 -26.33 -15.07 11.75
C THR A 131 -25.25 -14.32 10.95
N CYS A 132 -24.47 -15.03 10.10
CA CYS A 132 -23.39 -14.44 9.28
C CYS A 132 -23.79 -13.18 8.50
N LYS A 133 -25.03 -13.10 8.01
CA LYS A 133 -25.57 -11.91 7.31
C LYS A 133 -25.72 -10.69 8.22
N THR A 134 -26.23 -10.88 9.44
CA THR A 134 -26.42 -9.79 10.40
C THR A 134 -25.08 -9.26 10.88
N ARG A 135 -24.10 -10.15 11.08
CA ARG A 135 -22.72 -9.81 11.44
C ARG A 135 -22.00 -9.02 10.35
N PHE A 136 -22.13 -9.43 9.09
CA PHE A 136 -21.55 -8.69 7.96
C PHE A 136 -22.17 -7.30 7.81
N CYS A 137 -23.48 -7.18 8.03
CA CYS A 137 -24.20 -5.90 7.93
C CYS A 137 -23.88 -4.96 9.11
N GLY A 138 -23.67 -5.50 10.31
CA GLY A 138 -23.22 -4.76 11.49
C GLY A 138 -21.82 -4.19 11.29
N ALA A 139 -20.85 -5.05 10.96
CA ALA A 139 -19.47 -4.65 10.70
C ALA A 139 -19.36 -3.62 9.57
N LEU A 140 -20.17 -3.78 8.51
CA LEU A 140 -20.23 -2.79 7.42
C LEU A 140 -20.64 -1.40 7.94
N LYS A 141 -21.69 -1.32 8.77
CA LYS A 141 -22.22 -0.04 9.27
C LYS A 141 -21.15 0.77 10.03
N TYR A 142 -20.31 0.10 10.82
CA TYR A 142 -19.23 0.75 11.56
C TYR A 142 -18.01 1.05 10.68
N SER A 143 -17.70 0.18 9.72
CA SER A 143 -16.60 0.42 8.76
C SER A 143 -16.87 1.61 7.81
N VAL A 144 -18.13 2.00 7.60
CA VAL A 144 -18.49 3.18 6.77
C VAL A 144 -17.85 4.45 7.31
N ALA A 145 -17.70 4.61 8.64
CA ALA A 145 -17.04 5.79 9.20
C ALA A 145 -15.58 5.93 8.73
N PHE A 146 -14.84 4.81 8.66
CA PHE A 146 -13.47 4.78 8.16
C PHE A 146 -13.40 5.02 6.65
N PHE A 147 -14.39 4.52 5.90
CA PHE A 147 -14.52 4.82 4.47
C PHE A 147 -14.78 6.31 4.22
N VAL A 148 -15.66 6.95 5.00
CA VAL A 148 -15.90 8.39 4.93
C VAL A 148 -14.63 9.17 5.28
N MET A 149 -13.89 8.74 6.31
CA MET A 149 -12.60 9.35 6.67
C MET A 149 -11.60 9.28 5.51
N MET A 150 -11.47 8.11 4.86
CA MET A 150 -10.63 7.94 3.68
C MET A 150 -11.02 8.90 2.55
N PHE A 151 -12.33 9.02 2.27
CA PHE A 151 -12.84 9.93 1.24
C PHE A 151 -12.53 11.39 1.57
N VAL A 152 -12.72 11.81 2.83
CA VAL A 152 -12.37 13.17 3.28
C VAL A 152 -10.88 13.45 3.14
N LEU A 153 -10.00 12.50 3.50
CA LEU A 153 -8.56 12.63 3.33
C LEU A 153 -8.18 12.79 1.84
N LEU A 154 -8.79 12.01 0.95
CA LEU A 154 -8.57 12.13 -0.50
C LEU A 154 -9.07 13.48 -1.04
N LEU A 155 -10.22 13.96 -0.58
CA LEU A 155 -10.74 15.28 -0.96
C LEU A 155 -9.82 16.41 -0.48
N ILE A 156 -9.32 16.34 0.76
CA ILE A 156 -8.37 17.33 1.27
C ILE A 156 -7.10 17.33 0.41
N GLY A 157 -6.56 16.16 0.07
CA GLY A 157 -5.43 16.05 -0.84
C GLY A 157 -5.66 16.70 -2.20
N ALA A 158 -6.84 16.51 -2.78
CA ALA A 158 -7.20 17.11 -4.06
C ALA A 158 -7.33 18.64 -3.94
N LEU A 159 -7.98 19.13 -2.87
CA LEU A 159 -8.24 20.55 -2.65
C LEU A 159 -7.00 21.35 -2.27
N VAL A 160 -6.08 20.75 -1.48
CA VAL A 160 -4.84 21.41 -1.05
C VAL A 160 -3.95 21.73 -2.26
N HIS A 161 -3.78 20.78 -3.19
CA HIS A 161 -2.93 20.99 -4.34
C HIS A 161 -3.57 21.91 -5.41
N THR A 162 -4.90 21.82 -5.57
CA THR A 162 -5.65 22.68 -6.51
C THR A 162 -5.55 24.17 -6.16
N LYS A 163 -5.47 24.52 -4.87
CA LYS A 163 -5.28 25.92 -4.44
C LYS A 163 -3.89 26.47 -4.79
N GLN A 164 -2.86 25.64 -4.81
CA GLN A 164 -1.50 26.05 -5.15
C GLN A 164 -1.38 26.42 -6.64
N VAL A 165 -2.03 25.64 -7.51
CA VAL A 165 -2.08 25.92 -8.96
C VAL A 165 -2.96 27.13 -9.28
N ALA A 166 -4.09 27.28 -8.59
CA ALA A 166 -5.00 28.41 -8.81
C ALA A 166 -4.45 29.77 -8.36
N ASN A 167 -3.52 29.82 -7.40
CA ASN A 167 -2.91 31.07 -6.94
C ASN A 167 -1.94 31.66 -7.99
N GLN A 168 -1.52 30.87 -8.98
CA GLN A 168 -0.66 31.34 -10.07
C GLN A 168 -1.44 32.01 -11.20
N ASN A 169 -2.72 31.67 -11.35
CA ASN A 169 -3.57 32.15 -12.44
C ASN A 169 -4.68 33.02 -11.86
N ASN A 170 -4.40 34.32 -11.74
CA ASN A 170 -5.37 35.29 -11.25
C ASN A 170 -6.67 35.22 -12.06
N SER A 171 -7.77 35.01 -11.34
CA SER A 171 -9.15 35.33 -11.72
C SER A 171 -9.87 34.35 -12.65
N THR A 172 -10.45 33.28 -12.09
CA THR A 172 -11.75 32.77 -12.57
C THR A 172 -12.47 31.94 -11.50
N SER A 173 -13.80 31.90 -11.65
CA SER A 173 -14.81 31.55 -10.66
C SER A 173 -14.62 30.21 -9.93
N GLU A 174 -15.11 30.13 -8.69
CA GLU A 174 -15.12 28.91 -7.85
C GLU A 174 -15.82 27.70 -8.52
N ILE A 175 -16.64 27.97 -9.55
CA ILE A 175 -17.38 26.97 -10.33
C ILE A 175 -16.51 26.38 -11.46
N GLU A 176 -15.61 27.15 -12.07
CA GLU A 176 -14.60 26.62 -13.01
C GLU A 176 -13.51 25.81 -12.31
N LYS A 177 -13.21 26.11 -11.03
CA LYS A 177 -12.36 25.22 -10.22
C LYS A 177 -13.00 23.85 -10.00
N LEU A 178 -14.31 23.81 -9.75
CA LEU A 178 -15.07 22.57 -9.62
C LEU A 178 -15.24 21.82 -10.94
N ALA A 179 -15.35 22.54 -12.07
CA ALA A 179 -15.37 21.93 -13.40
C ALA A 179 -13.98 21.43 -13.84
N GLY A 180 -12.91 22.17 -13.53
CA GLY A 180 -11.52 21.73 -13.75
C GLY A 180 -11.11 20.54 -12.88
N LEU A 181 -11.78 20.31 -11.75
CA LEU A 181 -11.63 19.08 -10.94
C LEU A 181 -12.21 17.83 -11.65
N PHE A 182 -13.16 17.99 -12.56
CA PHE A 182 -13.73 16.89 -13.35
C PHE A 182 -12.98 16.62 -14.66
N ASP A 183 -12.34 17.64 -15.24
CA ASP A 183 -11.64 17.53 -16.54
C ASP A 183 -10.16 17.10 -16.42
N MET A 184 -9.60 17.13 -15.20
CA MET A 184 -8.21 16.79 -14.89
C MET A 184 -8.10 15.50 -14.08
N GLU A 185 -8.64 14.39 -14.61
CA GLU A 185 -8.76 13.13 -13.89
C GLU A 185 -7.41 12.48 -13.51
N SER A 186 -6.29 12.85 -14.16
CA SER A 186 -4.98 12.26 -13.83
C SER A 186 -4.35 12.87 -12.57
N ASN A 187 -4.28 14.20 -12.48
CA ASN A 187 -3.38 14.87 -11.55
C ASN A 187 -3.90 14.91 -10.09
N TRP A 188 -5.22 14.88 -9.89
CA TRP A 188 -5.80 14.90 -8.54
C TRP A 188 -5.56 13.59 -7.78
N VAL A 189 -5.63 12.43 -8.45
CA VAL A 189 -5.38 11.12 -7.83
C VAL A 189 -3.95 11.04 -7.30
N GLU A 190 -2.96 11.49 -8.09
CA GLU A 190 -1.55 11.50 -7.71
C GLU A 190 -1.30 12.34 -6.44
N ASN A 191 -1.88 13.54 -6.42
CA ASN A 191 -1.75 14.48 -5.31
C ASN A 191 -2.49 14.01 -4.05
N SER A 192 -3.68 13.42 -4.21
CA SER A 192 -4.45 12.87 -3.09
C SER A 192 -3.79 11.64 -2.48
N LEU A 193 -3.31 10.70 -3.30
CA LEU A 193 -2.63 9.50 -2.83
C LEU A 193 -1.33 9.83 -2.11
N SER A 194 -0.53 10.76 -2.63
CA SER A 194 0.72 11.16 -1.96
C SER A 194 0.49 11.80 -0.58
N LEU A 195 -0.56 12.62 -0.43
CA LEU A 195 -0.97 13.16 0.88
C LEU A 195 -1.39 12.04 1.83
N VAL A 196 -2.26 11.13 1.38
CA VAL A 196 -2.74 10.00 2.19
C VAL A 196 -1.57 9.14 2.65
N MET A 197 -0.66 8.78 1.75
CA MET A 197 0.53 7.98 2.07
C MET A 197 1.44 8.70 3.07
N SER A 198 1.57 10.02 2.96
CA SER A 198 2.35 10.83 3.91
C SER A 198 1.72 10.84 5.31
N VAL A 199 0.40 11.02 5.41
CA VAL A 199 -0.34 10.99 6.68
C VAL A 199 -0.26 9.61 7.32
N ILE A 200 -0.46 8.54 6.54
CA ILE A 200 -0.33 7.16 7.01
C ILE A 200 1.08 6.89 7.53
N SER A 201 2.11 7.29 6.78
CA SER A 201 3.51 7.08 7.16
C SER A 201 3.86 7.84 8.44
N LEU A 202 3.38 9.08 8.57
CA LEU A 202 3.57 9.89 9.77
C LEU A 202 2.89 9.24 10.99
N LEU A 203 1.64 8.82 10.86
CA LEU A 203 0.90 8.14 11.92
C LEU A 203 1.56 6.82 12.30
N GLY A 204 1.99 6.02 11.33
CA GLY A 204 2.70 4.76 11.56
C GLY A 204 4.00 4.98 12.31
N LEU A 205 4.79 5.98 11.92
CA LEU A 205 6.02 6.34 12.63
C LEU A 205 5.74 6.80 14.07
N LEU A 206 4.72 7.63 14.28
CA LEU A 206 4.34 8.09 15.62
C LEU A 206 3.96 6.91 16.53
N ILE A 207 3.20 5.93 16.03
CA ILE A 207 2.83 4.74 16.79
C ILE A 207 4.08 3.94 17.18
N VAL A 208 5.02 3.74 16.25
CA VAL A 208 6.27 3.01 16.52
C VAL A 208 7.12 3.72 17.57
N VAL A 209 7.22 5.04 17.49
CA VAL A 209 7.95 5.84 18.48
C VAL A 209 7.31 5.73 19.87
N ILE A 210 5.98 5.90 19.97
CA ILE A 210 5.25 5.80 21.24
C ILE A 210 5.39 4.39 21.83
N TYR A 211 5.28 3.35 21.01
CA TYR A 211 5.45 1.97 21.45
C TYR A 211 6.86 1.70 21.98
N THR A 212 7.89 2.16 21.27
CA THR A 212 9.29 1.99 21.67
C THR A 212 9.57 2.69 23.00
N VAL A 213 9.12 3.95 23.15
CA VAL A 213 9.29 4.71 24.40
C VAL A 213 8.54 4.07 25.57
N SER A 214 7.34 3.54 25.32
CA SER A 214 6.54 2.87 26.35
C SER A 214 7.22 1.59 26.85
N ASP A 215 7.84 0.82 25.95
CA ASP A 215 8.58 -0.39 26.29
C ASP A 215 9.84 -0.06 27.11
N GLU A 216 10.59 0.99 26.73
CA GLU A 216 11.74 1.48 27.52
C GLU A 216 11.32 1.96 28.92
N CYS A 217 10.20 2.67 29.05
CA CYS A 217 9.64 3.05 30.35
C CYS A 217 9.23 1.83 31.18
N HIS A 218 8.64 0.81 30.55
CA HIS A 218 8.26 -0.43 31.24
C HIS A 218 9.49 -1.24 31.69
N GLN A 219 10.56 -1.25 30.90
CA GLN A 219 11.85 -1.87 31.24
C GLN A 219 12.53 -1.14 32.41
N SER A 220 12.45 0.20 32.45
CA SER A 220 13.04 1.05 33.50
C SER A 220 12.36 0.90 34.87
N VAL A 221 11.07 0.52 34.90
CA VAL A 221 10.30 0.30 36.14
C VAL A 221 10.46 -1.13 36.69
N ARG A 222 10.98 -2.08 35.90
CA ARG A 222 11.33 -3.40 36.45
C ARG A 222 12.60 -3.28 37.30
N PRO A 223 12.56 -3.62 38.61
CA PRO A 223 13.79 -3.71 39.38
C PRO A 223 14.72 -4.73 38.71
N PRO A 224 16.05 -4.59 38.82
CA PRO A 224 16.96 -5.63 38.37
C PRO A 224 16.58 -6.91 39.11
N ASP A 225 16.05 -7.89 38.38
CA ASP A 225 15.84 -9.23 38.91
C ASP A 225 17.21 -9.70 39.44
N CYS A 226 17.34 -9.75 40.77
CA CYS A 226 18.43 -10.43 41.43
C CYS A 226 18.43 -11.86 40.92
N GLY A 227 19.45 -12.20 40.15
CA GLY A 227 19.61 -13.53 39.57
C GLY A 227 19.57 -14.61 40.64
N HIS A 228 18.42 -15.25 40.79
CA HIS A 228 18.34 -16.58 41.39
C HIS A 228 18.64 -17.60 40.29
N ILE A 229 19.94 -17.87 40.16
CA ILE A 229 20.49 -19.02 39.48
C ILE A 229 19.97 -20.26 40.22
N HIS A 230 18.84 -20.82 39.79
CA HIS A 230 18.46 -22.17 40.18
C HIS A 230 19.01 -23.15 39.14
N CYS A 231 20.12 -23.78 39.50
CA CYS A 231 20.52 -25.08 38.97
C CYS A 231 19.35 -26.07 39.09
N LYS A 232 18.90 -26.62 37.96
CA LYS A 232 18.76 -28.06 37.78
C LYS A 232 18.67 -28.41 36.30
#